data_AF-A0AAE3IG98-F1
#
_entry.id   AF-A0AAE3IG98-F1
#
_cell.length_a   1.000
_cell.length_b   1.000
_cell.length_c   1.000
_cell.angle_alpha   90.00
_cell.angle_beta   90.00
_cell.angle_gamma   90.00
#
_symmetry.space_group_name_H-M   'P 1'
#
loop_
_entity.id
_entity.type
_entity.pdbx_description
1 polymer ?
#
loop_
_entity_poly.entity_id
_entity_poly.type
_entity_poly.pdbx_seq_one_letter_code
_entity_poly.pdbx_strand_id
1 'polypeptide(L)'
;METKHKKLTSKAGLTIPKDIRLAAGFAGGMAVDIEKTADGIMIRKHRPTCCYCGSVDNVRSIKGRDTCRNCAEEIIEEVKTAYGSV
;
A
#
# COMPACT_ATOMS: atom_id res chain seq x y z
N MET A 1 -22.45 1.69 15.17
CA MET A 1 -21.02 1.30 15.15
C MET A 1 -20.72 0.65 16.49
N GLU A 2 -20.40 -0.64 16.49
CA GLU A 2 -20.07 -1.36 17.73
C GLU A 2 -18.57 -1.15 18.04
N THR A 3 -18.28 -0.45 19.14
CA THR A 3 -16.91 -0.23 19.59
C THR A 3 -16.39 -1.50 20.27
N LYS A 4 -15.28 -2.05 19.77
CA LYS A 4 -14.63 -3.23 20.37
C LYS A 4 -13.40 -2.83 21.16
N HIS A 5 -13.32 -3.30 22.39
CA HIS A 5 -12.19 -3.03 23.27
C HIS A 5 -11.18 -4.19 23.20
N LYS A 6 -9.89 -3.85 23.03
CA LYS A 6 -8.81 -4.83 23.05
C LYS A 6 -7.64 -4.29 23.86
N LYS A 7 -6.96 -5.19 24.56
CA LYS A 7 -5.68 -4.88 25.22
C LYS A 7 -4.53 -5.09 24.24
N LEU A 8 -3.54 -4.22 24.33
CA LEU A 8 -2.25 -4.42 23.69
C LEU A 8 -1.58 -5.68 24.24
N THR A 9 -0.85 -6.40 23.39
CA THR A 9 -0.02 -7.52 23.83
C THR A 9 1.20 -7.00 24.59
N SER A 10 1.95 -7.90 25.24
CA SER A 10 3.20 -7.57 25.94
C SER A 10 4.26 -6.91 25.05
N LYS A 11 4.16 -7.06 23.73
CA LYS A 11 5.03 -6.43 22.73
C LYS A 11 4.39 -5.21 22.04
N ALA A 12 3.35 -4.62 22.64
CA ALA A 12 2.57 -3.51 22.09
C ALA A 12 1.91 -3.80 20.72
N GLY A 13 1.62 -5.06 20.42
CA GLY A 13 0.83 -5.44 19.25
C GLY A 13 -0.68 -5.31 19.50
N LEU A 14 -1.45 -4.91 18.49
CA LEU A 14 -2.91 -4.89 18.52
C LEU A 14 -3.48 -6.00 17.63
N THR A 15 -4.42 -6.80 18.14
CA THR A 15 -5.10 -7.82 17.35
C THR A 15 -6.44 -7.29 16.83
N ILE A 16 -6.65 -7.38 15.51
CA ILE A 16 -7.90 -6.99 14.86
C ILE A 16 -8.91 -8.16 14.96
N PRO A 17 -10.13 -7.94 15.52
CA PRO A 17 -11.20 -8.93 15.54
C PRO A 17 -11.55 -9.51 14.16
N LYS A 18 -11.96 -10.79 14.11
CA LYS A 18 -12.18 -11.55 12.87
C LYS A 18 -13.21 -10.89 11.94
N ASP A 19 -14.30 -10.41 12.49
CA ASP A 19 -15.39 -9.71 11.80
C ASP A 19 -14.91 -8.42 11.13
N ILE A 20 -14.22 -7.55 11.88
CA ILE A 20 -13.65 -6.30 11.34
C ILE A 20 -12.61 -6.60 10.25
N ARG A 21 -11.75 -7.59 10.50
CA ARG A 21 -10.71 -8.01 9.56
C ARG A 21 -11.32 -8.48 8.23
N LEU A 22 -12.38 -9.28 8.26
CA LEU A 22 -13.06 -9.77 7.06
C LEU A 22 -13.82 -8.66 6.33
N ALA A 23 -14.56 -7.82 7.05
CA ALA A 23 -15.30 -6.70 6.47
C ALA A 23 -14.38 -5.69 5.77
N ALA A 24 -13.21 -5.41 6.36
CA ALA A 24 -12.20 -4.55 5.75
C ALA A 24 -11.32 -5.29 4.72
N GLY A 25 -11.46 -6.62 4.59
CA GLY A 25 -10.71 -7.45 3.64
C GLY A 25 -9.21 -7.53 3.94
N PHE A 26 -8.83 -7.58 5.22
CA PHE A 26 -7.47 -7.84 5.66
C PHE A 26 -7.18 -9.35 5.71
N ALA A 27 -6.04 -9.78 5.16
CA ALA A 27 -5.56 -11.16 5.24
C ALA A 27 -4.38 -11.28 6.23
N GLY A 28 -4.18 -12.47 6.80
CA GLY A 28 -3.03 -12.71 7.67
C GLY A 28 -1.74 -12.62 6.86
N GLY A 29 -0.74 -11.88 7.37
CA GLY A 29 0.54 -11.68 6.68
C GLY A 29 0.54 -10.57 5.62
N MET A 30 -0.57 -9.85 5.43
CA MET A 30 -0.57 -8.71 4.49
C MET A 30 0.11 -7.47 5.11
N ALA A 31 0.74 -6.66 4.26
CA ALA A 31 1.25 -5.36 4.65
C ALA A 31 0.10 -4.37 4.86
N VAL A 32 0.24 -3.53 5.89
CA VAL A 32 -0.73 -2.48 6.25
C VAL A 32 0.00 -1.18 6.51
N ASP A 33 -0.62 -0.07 6.13
CA ASP A 33 -0.15 1.27 6.43
C ASP A 33 -0.79 1.76 7.72
N ILE A 34 0.01 2.40 8.57
CA ILE A 34 -0.42 2.95 9.86
C ILE A 34 -0.12 4.45 9.85
N GLU A 35 -1.16 5.26 9.83
CA GLU A 35 -1.07 6.72 9.78
C GLU A 35 -1.63 7.33 11.08
N LYS A 36 -0.99 8.40 11.58
CA LYS A 36 -1.52 9.17 12.70
C LYS A 36 -2.45 10.27 12.18
N THR A 37 -3.65 10.33 12.74
CA THR A 37 -4.69 11.32 12.44
C THR A 37 -4.97 12.18 13.67
N ALA A 38 -5.79 13.23 13.53
CA ALA A 38 -6.19 14.08 14.65
C ALA A 38 -6.93 13.29 15.75
N ASP A 39 -7.73 12.31 15.34
CA ASP A 39 -8.62 11.55 16.23
C ASP A 39 -8.04 10.18 16.66
N GLY A 40 -6.82 9.84 16.23
CA GLY A 40 -6.17 8.58 16.59
C GLY A 40 -5.31 7.97 15.48
N ILE A 41 -5.32 6.64 15.38
CA ILE A 41 -4.52 5.88 14.43
C ILE A 41 -5.43 5.30 13.34
N MET A 42 -5.10 5.55 12.09
CA MET A 42 -5.77 4.99 10.91
C MET A 42 -4.94 3.84 10.35
N ILE A 43 -5.59 2.71 10.07
CA ILE A 43 -4.94 1.52 9.48
C ILE A 43 -5.54 1.27 8.09
N ARG A 44 -4.70 1.18 7.06
CA ARG A 44 -5.11 0.93 5.67
C ARG A 44 -4.36 -0.26 5.08
N LYS A 45 -4.90 -0.84 4.00
CA LYS A 45 -4.17 -1.86 3.23
C LYS A 45 -2.97 -1.19 2.58
N HIS A 46 -1.79 -1.76 2.77
CA HIS A 46 -0.62 -1.29 2.04
C HIS A 46 -0.86 -1.48 0.55
N ARG A 47 -0.83 -0.38 -0.20
CA ARG A 47 -0.86 -0.44 -1.66
C ARG A 47 0.57 -0.37 -2.17
N PRO A 48 0.93 -1.16 -3.19
CA PRO A 48 2.21 -0.98 -3.86
C PRO A 48 2.29 0.46 -4.36
N THR A 49 3.29 1.20 -3.88
CA THR A 49 3.62 2.53 -4.36
C THR A 49 4.57 2.40 -5.53
N CYS A 50 4.49 3.32 -6.49
CA CYS A 50 5.45 3.39 -7.56
C CYS A 50 6.88 3.54 -7.01
N CYS A 51 7.81 2.69 -7.46
CA CYS A 51 9.21 2.72 -7.04
C CYS A 51 9.98 3.98 -7.48
N TYR A 52 9.40 4.82 -8.33
CA TYR A 52 10.00 6.05 -8.84
C TYR A 52 9.46 7.30 -8.14
N CYS A 53 8.13 7.51 -8.20
CA CYS A 53 7.50 8.72 -7.64
C CYS A 53 6.79 8.51 -6.29
N GLY A 54 6.66 7.28 -5.79
CA GLY A 54 5.91 6.98 -4.57
C GLY A 54 4.39 7.08 -4.70
N SER A 55 3.86 7.38 -5.89
CA SER A 55 2.41 7.45 -6.11
C SER A 55 1.74 6.09 -5.96
N VAL A 56 0.52 6.06 -5.40
CA VAL A 56 -0.36 4.90 -5.35
C VAL A 56 -1.32 4.83 -6.56
N ASP A 57 -1.28 5.85 -7.42
CA ASP A 57 -2.22 6.00 -8.53
C ASP A 57 -1.84 5.09 -9.70
N ASN A 58 -2.75 4.19 -10.08
CA ASN A 58 -2.58 3.24 -11.20
C ASN A 58 -1.25 2.46 -11.18
N VAL A 59 -0.77 2.09 -10.00
CA VAL A 59 0.45 1.28 -9.85
C VAL A 59 0.20 -0.15 -10.32
N ARG A 60 1.05 -0.62 -11.23
CA ARG A 60 1.08 -2.00 -11.70
C ARG A 60 2.46 -2.60 -11.48
N SER A 61 2.49 -3.88 -11.14
CA SER A 61 3.74 -4.63 -11.04
C SER A 61 4.21 -5.03 -12.44
N ILE A 62 5.32 -4.46 -12.90
CA ILE A 62 5.94 -4.72 -14.20
C ILE A 62 7.32 -5.33 -13.94
N LYS A 63 7.55 -6.58 -14.36
CA LYS A 63 8.81 -7.32 -14.14
C LYS A 63 9.31 -7.30 -12.68
N GLY A 64 8.39 -7.34 -11.71
CA GLY A 64 8.72 -7.33 -10.28
C GLY A 64 9.02 -5.94 -9.70
N ARG A 65 8.75 -4.86 -10.44
CA ARG A 65 8.77 -3.49 -9.93
C ARG A 65 7.40 -2.85 -10.05
N ASP A 66 6.95 -2.26 -8.97
CA ASP A 66 5.68 -1.54 -8.93
C ASP A 66 5.86 -0.14 -9.53
N THR A 67 5.20 0.12 -10.66
CA THR A 67 5.35 1.36 -11.43
C THR A 67 3.97 1.97 -11.70
N CYS A 68 3.77 3.27 -11.42
CA CYS A 68 2.55 3.98 -11.79
C CYS A 68 2.54 4.27 -13.29
N ARG A 69 1.36 4.60 -13.81
CA ARG A 69 1.19 4.98 -15.21
C ARG A 69 2.11 6.13 -15.63
N ASN A 70 2.23 7.18 -14.82
CA ASN A 70 3.00 8.38 -15.17
C ASN A 70 4.49 8.07 -15.34
N CYS A 71 5.09 7.38 -14.36
CA CYS A 71 6.49 6.97 -14.43
C CYS A 71 6.71 5.93 -15.54
N ALA A 72 5.75 5.05 -15.81
CA ALA A 72 5.86 4.13 -16.93
C ALA A 72 5.91 4.88 -18.28
N GLU A 73 5.10 5.92 -18.47
CA GLU A 73 5.11 6.76 -19.67
C GLU A 73 6.44 7.52 -19.80
N GLU A 74 6.95 8.12 -18.72
CA GLU A 74 8.27 8.78 -18.70
C GLU A 74 9.41 7.81 -19.05
N ILE A 75 9.41 6.61 -18.46
CA ILE A 75 10.41 5.57 -18.75
C ILE A 75 10.35 5.15 -20.22
N ILE A 76 9.15 5.05 -20.81
CA ILE A 76 9.02 4.72 -22.23
C ILE A 76 9.65 5.80 -23.11
N GLU A 77 9.41 7.08 -22.81
CA GLU A 77 10.00 8.20 -23.57
C GLU A 77 11.52 8.27 -23.38
N GLU A 78 12.02 8.08 -22.15
CA GLU A 78 13.47 7.99 -21.90
C GLU A 78 14.10 6.80 -22.61
N VAL A 79 13.47 5.62 -22.59
CA VAL A 79 14.00 4.41 -23.26
C VAL A 79 14.02 4.59 -24.77
N LYS A 80 12.98 5.20 -25.37
CA LYS A 80 12.96 5.54 -26.81
C LYS A 80 14.11 6.48 -27.17
N THR A 81 14.39 7.46 -26.32
CA THR A 81 15.45 8.46 -26.54
C THR A 81 16.84 7.88 -26.32
N ALA A 82 17.03 7.07 -25.26
CA ALA A 82 18.32 6.54 -24.85
C ALA A 82 18.76 5.30 -25.63
N TYR A 83 17.81 4.45 -26.06
CA TYR A 83 18.11 3.20 -26.77
C TYR A 83 17.73 3.22 -28.24
N GLY A 84 17.21 4.33 -28.78
CA GLY A 84 17.08 4.65 -30.21
C GLY A 84 16.54 3.55 -31.11
N SER A 85 15.30 3.70 -31.58
CA SER A 85 14.70 3.04 -32.76
C SER A 85 15.42 1.78 -33.28
N VAL A 86 14.88 0.60 -32.99
CA VAL A 86 14.98 -0.50 -33.96
C VAL A 86 14.21 -0.08 -35.21
#